data_AF-A0A1W2B0W8-F1
#
_entry.id   AF-A0A1W2B0W8-F1
#
_cell.length_a   1.000
_cell.length_b   1.000
_cell.length_c   1.000
_cell.angle_alpha   90.00
_cell.angle_beta   90.00
_cell.angle_gamma   90.00
#
_symmetry.space_group_name_H-M   'P 1'
#
loop_
_entity.id
_entity.type
_entity.pdbx_description
1 polymer ?
#
loop_
_entity_poly.entity_id
_entity_poly.type
_entity_poly.pdbx_seq_one_letter_code
_entity_poly.pdbx_strand_id
1 'polypeptide(L)'
;MNIQAFWQDIISQNREKLPAYFHENAVIRWHCSNEQFTVKEYVRVNCDYPSDWLGEIERVEENGDTVILAGRVFPVDRSSSFHVVSFIRLTGGKIREMDEYWADDGEAPEWRRQMKIGRPIREKNSGEQAP
;
A
#
# COMPACT_ATOMS: atom_id res chain seq x y z
N MET A 1 -15.11 0.09 8.63
CA MET A 1 -14.04 -0.93 8.63
C MET A 1 -12.89 -0.44 9.50
N ASN A 2 -12.14 -1.30 10.18
CA ASN A 2 -10.92 -0.88 10.89
C ASN A 2 -9.73 -0.89 9.91
N ILE A 3 -9.31 0.28 9.44
CA ILE A 3 -8.25 0.43 8.43
C ILE A 3 -6.88 -0.01 8.94
N GLN A 4 -6.57 0.27 10.21
CA GLN A 4 -5.30 -0.14 10.82
C GLN A 4 -5.18 -1.66 10.88
N ALA A 5 -6.26 -2.36 11.26
CA ALA A 5 -6.30 -3.82 11.28
C ALA A 5 -6.20 -4.40 9.86
N PHE A 6 -6.91 -3.82 8.89
CA PHE A 6 -6.82 -4.22 7.49
C PHE A 6 -5.39 -4.10 6.94
N TRP A 7 -4.74 -2.95 7.14
CA TRP A 7 -3.35 -2.74 6.73
C TRP A 7 -2.40 -3.74 7.40
N GLN A 8 -2.54 -3.96 8.70
CA GLN A 8 -1.71 -4.93 9.42
C GLN A 8 -1.88 -6.35 8.86
N ASP A 9 -3.10 -6.75 8.51
CA ASP A 9 -3.38 -8.05 7.91
C ASP A 9 -2.86 -8.16 6.46
N ILE A 10 -2.78 -7.06 5.70
CA ILE A 10 -2.06 -7.03 4.40
C ILE A 10 -0.57 -7.26 4.63
N ILE A 11 0.07 -6.43 5.47
CA ILE A 11 1.52 -6.46 5.68
C ILE A 11 1.99 -7.80 6.25
N SER A 12 1.22 -8.38 7.17
CA SER A 12 1.49 -9.70 7.74
C SER A 12 1.02 -10.87 6.87
N GLN A 13 0.55 -10.60 5.65
CA GLN A 13 0.07 -11.61 4.70
C GLN A 13 -0.96 -12.57 5.31
N ASN A 14 -1.89 -12.03 6.13
CA ASN A 14 -2.79 -12.81 6.95
C ASN A 14 -3.95 -13.42 6.13
N ARG A 15 -3.69 -14.58 5.53
CA ARG A 15 -4.62 -15.30 4.65
C ARG A 15 -5.96 -15.63 5.30
N GLU A 16 -5.98 -15.83 6.62
CA GLU A 16 -7.20 -16.18 7.36
C GLU A 16 -8.11 -14.97 7.55
N LYS A 17 -7.55 -13.80 7.89
CA LYS A 17 -8.34 -12.60 8.20
C LYS A 17 -8.65 -11.74 7.00
N LEU A 18 -7.75 -11.66 6.03
CA LEU A 18 -7.89 -10.78 4.85
C LEU A 18 -9.24 -10.92 4.13
N PRO A 19 -9.76 -12.14 3.86
CA PRO A 19 -11.05 -12.28 3.17
C PRO A 19 -12.23 -11.61 3.89
N ALA A 20 -12.18 -11.46 5.22
CA ALA A 20 -13.30 -10.94 6.01
C ALA A 20 -13.57 -9.44 5.79
N TYR A 21 -12.56 -8.69 5.32
CA TYR A 21 -12.69 -7.26 5.01
C TYR A 21 -13.47 -6.98 3.72
N PHE A 22 -13.56 -7.96 2.82
CA PHE A 22 -14.14 -7.79 1.50
C PHE A 22 -15.60 -8.26 1.43
N HIS A 23 -16.37 -7.54 0.61
CA HIS A 23 -17.63 -8.04 0.08
C HIS A 23 -17.35 -9.25 -0.85
N GLU A 24 -18.24 -10.23 -0.91
CA GLU A 24 -18.04 -11.46 -1.70
C GLU A 24 -17.70 -11.20 -3.18
N ASN A 25 -18.31 -10.17 -3.75
CA ASN A 25 -18.15 -9.74 -5.14
C ASN A 25 -17.26 -8.50 -5.28
N ALA A 26 -16.37 -8.24 -4.30
CA ALA A 26 -15.49 -7.09 -4.36
C ALA A 26 -14.56 -7.16 -5.58
N VAL A 27 -14.26 -5.99 -6.14
CA VAL A 27 -13.35 -5.84 -7.28
C VAL A 27 -12.15 -5.03 -6.82
N ILE A 28 -10.95 -5.56 -7.04
CA ILE A 28 -9.70 -4.89 -6.72
C ILE A 28 -8.97 -4.61 -8.03
N ARG A 29 -8.40 -3.41 -8.20
CA ARG A 29 -7.70 -3.00 -9.42
C ARG A 29 -6.33 -2.43 -9.09
N TRP A 30 -5.33 -2.88 -9.81
CA TRP A 30 -3.99 -2.30 -9.80
C TRP A 30 -3.77 -1.56 -11.11
N HIS A 31 -3.92 -0.23 -11.06
CA HIS A 31 -3.95 0.59 -12.29
C HIS A 31 -2.60 0.68 -12.98
N CYS A 32 -1.50 0.67 -12.22
CA CYS A 32 -0.15 0.79 -12.78
C CYS A 32 0.27 -0.41 -13.64
N SER A 33 -0.27 -1.61 -13.35
CA SER A 33 -0.04 -2.83 -14.11
C SER A 33 -1.22 -3.24 -15.00
N ASN A 34 -2.32 -2.45 -14.99
CA ASN A 34 -3.56 -2.72 -15.73
C ASN A 34 -4.18 -4.09 -15.39
N GLU A 35 -4.26 -4.40 -14.09
CA GLU A 35 -4.79 -5.68 -13.58
C GLU A 35 -6.06 -5.49 -12.75
N GLN A 36 -6.93 -6.51 -12.79
CA GLN A 36 -8.14 -6.59 -11.96
C GLN A 36 -8.22 -7.98 -11.32
N PHE A 37 -8.59 -7.99 -10.04
CA PHE A 37 -8.63 -9.18 -9.21
C PHE A 37 -9.99 -9.35 -8.53
N THR A 38 -10.41 -10.61 -8.40
CA THR A 38 -11.38 -11.03 -7.39
C THR A 38 -10.73 -11.02 -6.00
N VAL A 39 -11.54 -11.12 -4.93
CA VAL A 39 -11.03 -11.25 -3.55
C VAL A 39 -10.07 -12.43 -3.41
N LYS A 40 -10.38 -13.58 -4.02
CA LYS A 40 -9.54 -14.78 -3.94
C LYS A 40 -8.18 -14.56 -4.59
N GLU A 41 -8.16 -13.92 -5.75
CA GLU A 41 -6.92 -13.62 -6.46
C GLU A 41 -6.10 -12.56 -5.74
N TYR A 42 -6.75 -11.52 -5.20
CA TYR A 42 -6.09 -10.49 -4.40
C TYR A 42 -5.42 -11.07 -3.15
N VAL A 43 -6.14 -11.91 -2.39
CA VAL A 43 -5.57 -12.59 -1.21
C VAL A 43 -4.41 -13.48 -1.62
N ARG A 44 -4.53 -14.19 -2.75
CA ARG A 44 -3.47 -15.04 -3.25
C ARG A 44 -2.22 -14.24 -3.63
N VAL A 45 -2.33 -13.18 -4.42
CA VAL A 45 -1.16 -12.42 -4.88
C VAL A 45 -0.46 -11.70 -3.72
N ASN A 46 -1.20 -11.26 -2.69
CA ASN A 46 -0.60 -10.69 -1.48
C ASN A 46 0.08 -11.75 -0.61
N CYS A 47 -0.59 -12.88 -0.34
CA CYS A 47 -0.10 -13.87 0.61
C CYS A 47 0.84 -14.94 0.04
N ASP A 48 0.87 -15.12 -1.29
CA ASP A 48 1.84 -15.99 -1.97
C ASP A 48 3.11 -15.21 -2.35
N TYR A 49 3.17 -13.90 -2.05
CA TYR A 49 4.32 -13.09 -2.36
C TYR A 49 5.56 -13.63 -1.61
N PRO A 50 6.69 -13.89 -2.30
CA PRO A 50 7.79 -14.71 -1.75
C PRO A 50 8.60 -14.07 -0.61
N SER A 51 8.45 -12.77 -0.39
CA SER A 51 9.21 -12.00 0.60
C SER A 51 8.32 -11.43 1.68
N ASP A 52 8.89 -11.23 2.86
CA ASP A 52 8.25 -10.52 3.96
C ASP A 52 8.38 -9.01 3.78
N TRP A 53 7.33 -8.31 4.17
CA TRP A 53 7.22 -6.87 4.03
C TRP A 53 6.94 -6.22 5.37
N LEU A 54 7.43 -4.99 5.51
CA LEU A 54 7.00 -4.05 6.52
C LEU A 54 6.23 -2.94 5.81
N GLY A 55 5.35 -2.26 6.56
CA GLY A 55 4.66 -1.12 6.00
C GLY A 55 4.05 -0.25 7.07
N GLU A 56 3.79 0.99 6.69
CA GLU A 56 3.19 1.99 7.55
C GLU A 56 2.14 2.78 6.79
N ILE A 57 1.12 3.20 7.53
CA ILE A 57 0.11 4.13 7.03
C ILE A 57 0.66 5.54 7.20
N GLU A 58 0.75 6.28 6.09
CA GLU A 58 1.17 7.68 6.11
C GLU A 58 -0.02 8.63 6.30
N ARG A 59 -1.17 8.28 5.71
CA ARG A 59 -2.37 9.10 5.72
C ARG A 59 -3.63 8.26 5.49
N VAL A 60 -4.70 8.63 6.19
CA VAL A 60 -6.05 8.12 5.94
C VAL A 60 -6.99 9.30 5.85
N GLU A 61 -7.85 9.31 4.83
CA GLU A 61 -8.96 10.24 4.68
C GLU A 61 -10.26 9.44 4.55
N GLU A 62 -11.29 9.79 5.32
CA GLU A 62 -12.58 9.10 5.31
C GLU A 62 -13.69 10.08 4.92
N ASN A 63 -14.56 9.66 4.00
CA ASN A 63 -15.74 10.42 3.60
C ASN A 63 -16.92 9.48 3.32
N GLY A 64 -17.78 9.31 4.32
CA GLY A 64 -18.90 8.38 4.26
C GLY A 64 -18.41 6.95 4.01
N ASP A 65 -18.89 6.35 2.92
CA ASP A 65 -18.48 4.98 2.51
C ASP A 65 -17.20 4.95 1.67
N THR A 66 -16.44 6.04 1.59
CA THR A 66 -15.14 6.07 0.90
C THR A 66 -14.01 6.27 1.89
N VAL A 67 -12.95 5.49 1.74
CA VAL A 67 -11.69 5.65 2.45
C VAL A 67 -10.57 5.82 1.42
N ILE A 68 -9.67 6.76 1.65
CA ILE A 68 -8.44 6.93 0.89
C ILE A 68 -7.29 6.66 1.85
N LEU A 69 -6.44 5.71 1.48
CA LEU A 69 -5.29 5.30 2.25
C LEU A 69 -4.03 5.61 1.45
N ALA A 70 -3.09 6.35 2.03
CA ALA A 70 -1.72 6.42 1.54
C ALA A 70 -0.82 5.66 2.51
N GLY A 71 -0.07 4.71 1.99
CA GLY A 71 0.84 3.88 2.78
C GLY A 71 2.16 3.68 2.07
N ARG A 72 3.16 3.28 2.85
CA ARG A 72 4.49 2.92 2.36
C ARG A 72 4.81 1.48 2.74
N VAL A 73 5.32 0.72 1.80
CA VAL A 73 5.68 -0.70 1.94
C VAL A 73 7.13 -0.90 1.52
N PHE A 74 7.86 -1.72 2.26
CA PHE A 74 9.29 -1.97 2.03
C PHE A 74 9.66 -3.36 2.56
N PRO A 75 10.63 -4.05 1.95
CA PRO A 75 11.09 -5.34 2.45
C PRO A 75 11.75 -5.16 3.82
N VAL A 76 11.83 -6.25 4.60
CA VAL A 76 12.43 -6.22 5.95
C VAL A 76 13.86 -5.68 5.95
N ASP A 77 14.62 -5.98 4.90
CA ASP A 77 16.00 -5.51 4.71
C ASP A 77 16.10 -4.04 4.23
N ARG A 78 14.97 -3.39 3.95
CA ARG A 78 14.86 -1.99 3.47
C ARG A 78 15.63 -1.70 2.18
N SER A 79 15.89 -2.73 1.37
CA SER A 79 16.57 -2.62 0.07
C SER A 79 15.80 -1.80 -0.97
N SER A 80 14.49 -1.66 -0.81
CA SER A 80 13.60 -0.88 -1.68
C SER A 80 12.47 -0.24 -0.86
N SER A 81 11.70 0.65 -1.46
CA SER A 81 10.56 1.31 -0.84
C SER A 81 9.54 1.64 -1.91
N PHE A 82 8.26 1.46 -1.57
CA PHE A 82 7.15 1.62 -2.48
C PHE A 82 6.06 2.41 -1.77
N HIS A 83 5.41 3.32 -2.49
CA HIS A 83 4.21 3.98 -2.01
C HIS A 83 2.98 3.41 -2.71
N VAL A 84 1.91 3.27 -1.94
CA VAL A 84 0.60 2.88 -2.45
C VAL A 84 -0.43 3.92 -2.03
N VAL A 85 -1.29 4.30 -2.97
CA VAL A 85 -2.54 4.99 -2.68
C VAL A 85 -3.69 4.07 -3.03
N SER A 86 -4.53 3.74 -2.05
CA SER A 86 -5.71 2.89 -2.21
C SER A 86 -6.98 3.73 -2.03
N PHE A 87 -7.84 3.76 -3.05
CA PHE A 87 -9.19 4.29 -2.98
C PHE A 87 -10.15 3.13 -2.70
N ILE A 88 -10.78 3.14 -1.54
CA ILE A 88 -11.58 2.03 -1.04
C ILE A 88 -13.03 2.50 -0.96
N ARG A 89 -13.92 1.79 -1.64
CA ARG A 89 -15.38 1.97 -1.52
C ARG A 89 -15.95 0.87 -0.64
N LEU A 90 -16.66 1.27 0.39
CA LEU A 90 -17.31 0.37 1.35
C LEU A 90 -18.79 0.17 1.02
N THR A 91 -19.33 -0.97 1.43
CA THR A 91 -20.77 -1.26 1.47
C THR A 91 -21.03 -2.17 2.66
N GLY A 92 -21.89 -1.73 3.59
CA GLY A 92 -22.14 -2.47 4.83
C GLY A 92 -20.86 -2.67 5.67
N GLY A 93 -19.92 -1.73 5.60
CA GLY A 93 -18.64 -1.80 6.33
C GLY A 93 -17.58 -2.73 5.73
N LYS A 94 -17.83 -3.33 4.55
CA LYS A 94 -16.90 -4.19 3.81
C LYS A 94 -16.46 -3.53 2.50
N ILE A 95 -15.26 -3.86 2.02
CA ILE A 95 -14.71 -3.37 0.75
C ILE A 95 -15.53 -3.94 -0.40
N ARG A 96 -16.16 -3.07 -1.19
CA ARG A 96 -16.87 -3.42 -2.42
C ARG A 96 -16.02 -3.16 -3.66
N GLU A 97 -15.22 -2.11 -3.65
CA GLU A 97 -14.23 -1.79 -4.69
C GLU A 97 -12.96 -1.23 -4.04
N MET A 98 -11.81 -1.56 -4.60
CA MET A 98 -10.52 -1.03 -4.19
C MET A 98 -9.63 -0.78 -5.40
N ASP A 99 -9.23 0.47 -5.61
CA ASP A 99 -8.36 0.89 -6.69
C ASP A 99 -7.02 1.34 -6.12
N GLU A 100 -5.93 0.69 -6.52
CA GLU A 100 -4.60 0.93 -5.99
C GLU A 100 -3.65 1.46 -7.07
N TYR A 101 -2.83 2.44 -6.65
CA TYR A 101 -1.78 3.06 -7.44
C TYR A 101 -0.45 2.86 -6.70
N TRP A 102 0.38 1.98 -7.24
CA TRP A 102 1.69 1.64 -6.70
C TRP A 102 2.78 2.44 -7.43
N ALA A 103 3.72 2.99 -6.68
CA ALA A 103 4.86 3.71 -7.20
C ALA A 103 6.16 3.25 -6.53
N ASP A 104 7.17 2.98 -7.34
CA ASP A 104 8.52 2.69 -6.87
C ASP A 104 9.19 3.98 -6.38
N ASP A 105 9.83 3.93 -5.22
CA ASP A 105 10.66 5.04 -4.77
C ASP A 105 11.98 5.04 -5.52
N GLY A 106 12.45 6.25 -5.83
CA GLY A 106 13.74 6.46 -6.47
C GLY A 106 14.32 7.83 -6.15
N GLU A 107 15.55 8.05 -6.57
CA GLU A 107 16.20 9.34 -6.40
C GLU A 107 15.52 10.43 -7.23
N ALA A 108 15.59 11.67 -6.75
CA ALA A 108 15.20 12.81 -7.57
C ALA A 108 16.07 12.84 -8.86
N PRO A 109 15.49 13.12 -10.04
CA PRO A 109 16.22 13.31 -11.29
C PRO A 109 17.41 14.25 -11.15
N GLU A 110 18.49 13.93 -11.87
CA GLU A 110 19.79 14.59 -11.73
C GLU A 110 19.72 16.11 -11.84
N TRP A 111 18.96 16.63 -12.80
CA TRP A 111 18.81 18.08 -12.99
C TRP A 111 18.23 18.77 -11.74
N ARG A 112 17.32 18.13 -10.98
CA ARG A 112 16.80 18.68 -9.71
C ARG A 112 17.84 18.66 -8.60
N ARG A 113 18.70 17.63 -8.58
CA ARG A 113 19.80 17.53 -7.62
C ARG A 113 20.87 18.58 -7.87
N GLN A 114 21.21 18.84 -9.15
CA GLN A 114 22.15 19.88 -9.55
C GLN A 114 21.64 21.29 -9.21
N MET A 115 20.33 21.52 -9.33
CA MET A 115 19.70 22.76 -8.88
C MET A 115 19.75 22.95 -7.35
N LYS A 116 20.04 21.89 -6.58
CA LYS A 116 20.07 21.89 -5.11
C LYS A 116 18.75 22.40 -4.49
N ILE A 117 17.64 22.01 -5.10
CA ILE A 117 16.29 22.36 -4.64
C ILE A 117 15.58 21.15 -4.01
N GLY A 118 14.63 21.46 -3.13
CA GLY A 118 13.90 20.45 -2.37
C GLY A 118 14.66 20.00 -1.12
N ARG A 119 13.93 19.39 -0.20
CA ARG A 119 14.47 18.77 1.01
C ARG A 119 13.78 17.42 1.23
N PRO A 120 14.43 16.46 1.88
CA PRO A 120 13.79 15.21 2.25
C PRO A 120 12.49 15.46 3.02
N ILE A 121 11.45 14.67 2.74
CA ILE A 121 10.20 14.68 3.51
C ILE A 121 10.43 14.04 4.89
N ARG A 122 11.35 13.07 4.95
CA ARG A 122 11.75 12.34 6.15
C ARG A 122 13.21 12.65 6.46
N GLU A 123 13.51 12.98 7.71
CA GLU A 123 14.90 13.10 8.14
C GLU A 123 15.55 11.72 8.17
N LYS A 124 16.77 11.58 7.61
CA LYS A 124 17.55 10.36 7.79
C LYS A 124 17.94 10.31 9.26
N ASN A 125 17.36 9.39 10.02
CA ASN A 125 17.93 9.03 11.32
C ASN A 125 19.37 8.58 11.06
N SER A 126 20.31 9.08 11.87
CA SER A 126 21.77 8.96 11.71
C SER A 126 22.33 7.54 11.89
N GLY A 127 21.62 6.52 11.41
CA GLY A 127 21.98 5.11 11.43
C GLY A 127 21.47 4.27 10.24
N GLU A 128 20.59 4.81 9.39
CA GLU A 128 20.19 4.12 8.15
C GLU A 128 21.16 4.47 7.02
N GLN A 129 22.16 3.61 6.82
CA GLN A 129 22.92 3.58 5.57
C GLN A 129 21.97 3.16 4.44
N ALA A 130 22.01 3.89 3.33
CA ALA A 130 21.29 3.49 2.12
C ALA A 130 21.86 2.14 1.61
N PRO A 131 21.05 1.34 0.89
CA PRO A 131 21.58 0.21 0.13
C PRO A 131 22.65 0.63 -0.89
#